data_AF-A0A645JE44-F1
#
_entry.id   AF-A0A645JE44-F1
#
_cell.length_a   1.000
_cell.length_b   1.000
_cell.length_c   1.000
_cell.angle_alpha   90.00
_cell.angle_beta   90.00
_cell.angle_gamma   90.00
#
_symmetry.space_group_name_H-M   'P 1'
#
loop_
_entity.id
_entity.type
_entity.pdbx_description
1 polymer ?
#
loop_
_entity_poly.entity_id
_entity_poly.type
_entity_poly.pdbx_seq_one_letter_code
_entity_poly.pdbx_strand_id
1 'polypeptide(L)'
;MAFLEKELTTETGLKKVVATHHVPTRMNYPEQYKSSVLNEAFAVELFELIEKTTPEAWIYGHSHSNTPDFEIGNTRMLTNQLGYVKYGEQSKFSENKYIIL
;
A
#
# COMPACT_ATOMS: atom_id res chain seq x y z
N MET A 1 -0.77 14.47 8.41
CA MET A 1 0.43 13.62 8.48
C MET A 1 1.07 13.54 9.86
N ALA A 2 0.91 14.55 10.74
CA ALA A 2 1.55 14.60 12.06
C ALA A 2 1.44 13.32 12.92
N PHE A 3 0.30 12.62 12.88
CA PHE A 3 0.12 11.35 13.58
C PHE A 3 1.02 10.23 13.02
N LEU A 4 0.97 9.96 11.71
CA LEU A 4 1.75 8.89 11.09
C LEU A 4 3.25 9.10 11.29
N GLU A 5 3.74 10.32 11.08
CA GLU A 5 5.15 10.66 11.31
C GLU A 5 5.56 10.37 12.76
N LYS A 6 4.76 10.81 13.74
CA LYS A 6 5.03 10.57 15.16
C LYS A 6 5.09 9.07 15.48
N GLU A 7 4.07 8.32 15.11
CA GLU A 7 3.98 6.89 15.47
C GLU A 7 5.04 6.05 14.75
N LEU A 8 5.38 6.40 13.50
CA LEU A 8 6.42 5.69 12.75
C LEU A 8 7.83 6.01 13.25
N THR A 9 8.05 7.15 13.89
CA THR A 9 9.37 7.55 14.44
C THR A 9 9.55 7.29 15.94
N THR A 10 8.46 7.09 16.69
CA THR A 10 8.50 6.77 18.14
C THR A 10 8.94 5.32 18.38
N GLU A 11 9.63 5.00 19.48
CA GLU A 11 10.07 3.63 19.83
C GLU A 11 10.84 2.92 18.70
N THR A 12 12.07 3.40 18.48
CA THR A 12 12.99 2.82 17.48
C THR A 12 13.35 1.36 17.82
N GLY A 13 13.40 0.50 16.81
CA GLY A 13 13.77 -0.91 16.95
C GLY A 13 12.61 -1.91 17.06
N LEU A 14 11.35 -1.43 17.17
CA LEU A 14 10.17 -2.29 17.05
C LEU A 14 9.80 -2.49 15.58
N LYS A 15 9.40 -3.71 15.21
CA LYS A 15 8.80 -3.98 13.90
C LYS A 15 7.42 -3.33 13.84
N LYS A 16 7.19 -2.51 12.82
CA LYS A 16 5.91 -1.82 12.59
C LYS A 16 5.30 -2.29 11.29
N VAL A 17 3.99 -2.53 11.33
CA VAL A 17 3.18 -2.83 10.14
C VAL A 17 2.13 -1.74 10.01
N VAL A 18 2.01 -1.19 8.82
CA VAL A 18 1.00 -0.19 8.49
C VAL A 18 -0.05 -0.83 7.59
N ALA A 19 -1.33 -0.56 7.88
CA ALA A 19 -2.43 -0.96 7.02
C ALA A 19 -3.28 0.28 6.70
N THR A 20 -3.44 0.58 5.41
CA THR A 20 -4.29 1.68 4.93
C THR A 20 -5.30 1.19 3.91
N HIS A 21 -6.48 1.81 3.86
CA HIS A 21 -7.41 1.49 2.78
C HIS A 21 -6.92 2.01 1.44
N HIS A 22 -6.65 3.31 1.33
CA HIS A 22 -6.21 3.96 0.09
C HIS A 22 -4.77 3.59 -0.28
N VAL A 23 -4.45 3.72 -1.57
CA VAL A 23 -3.11 3.50 -2.11
C VAL A 23 -2.16 4.59 -1.56
N PRO A 24 -1.03 4.22 -0.92
CA PRO A 24 -0.16 5.15 -0.22
C PRO A 24 0.95 5.74 -1.09
N THR A 25 1.01 5.39 -2.38
CA THR A 25 1.97 5.95 -3.34
C THR A 25 1.49 5.71 -4.77
N ARG A 26 1.89 6.58 -5.70
CA ARG A 26 1.66 6.35 -7.13
C ARG A 26 2.72 5.45 -7.77
N MET A 27 3.75 5.05 -7.03
CA MET A 27 4.67 4.00 -7.47
C MET A 27 3.89 2.71 -7.73
N ASN A 28 4.05 2.12 -8.92
CA ASN A 28 3.29 0.96 -9.38
C ASN A 28 1.77 1.14 -9.41
N TYR A 29 1.26 2.37 -9.45
CA TYR A 29 -0.17 2.61 -9.58
C TYR A 29 -0.72 2.02 -10.89
N PRO A 30 -1.93 1.42 -10.90
CA PRO A 30 -2.44 0.75 -12.09
C PRO A 30 -2.48 1.68 -13.30
N GLU A 31 -1.93 1.23 -14.43
CA GLU A 31 -1.75 2.04 -15.64
C GLU A 31 -3.07 2.67 -16.11
N GLN A 32 -4.15 1.89 -16.04
CA GLN A 32 -5.51 2.30 -16.41
C GLN A 32 -6.03 3.53 -15.64
N TYR A 33 -5.42 3.87 -14.50
CA TYR A 33 -5.82 5.01 -13.68
C TYR A 33 -4.82 6.16 -13.72
N LYS A 34 -3.58 6.00 -14.20
CA LYS A 34 -2.51 7.00 -14.06
C LYS A 34 -2.84 8.40 -14.57
N SER A 35 -3.63 8.53 -15.64
CA SER A 35 -4.04 9.81 -16.23
C SER A 35 -5.36 10.37 -15.69
N SER A 36 -6.00 9.70 -14.72
CA SER A 36 -7.28 10.14 -14.17
C SER A 36 -7.11 11.38 -13.29
N VAL A 37 -7.89 12.42 -13.60
CA VAL A 37 -8.00 13.63 -12.76
C VAL A 37 -8.57 13.33 -11.37
N LEU A 38 -9.19 12.16 -11.19
CA LEU A 38 -9.76 11.74 -9.92
C LEU A 38 -8.74 11.09 -9.00
N ASN A 39 -7.50 10.83 -9.43
CA ASN A 39 -6.52 10.06 -8.65
C ASN A 39 -6.27 10.57 -7.23
N GLU A 40 -6.43 11.87 -6.97
CA GLU A 40 -6.32 12.43 -5.62
C GLU A 40 -7.37 11.89 -4.65
N ALA A 41 -8.50 11.39 -5.14
CA ALA A 41 -9.53 10.73 -4.34
C ALA A 41 -9.21 9.24 -4.06
N PHE A 42 -8.25 8.65 -4.77
CA PHE A 42 -7.97 7.19 -4.73
C PHE A 42 -6.58 6.85 -4.17
N ALA A 43 -5.61 7.76 -4.33
CA ALA A 43 -4.23 7.59 -3.91
C ALA A 43 -3.71 8.83 -3.18
N VAL A 44 -3.00 8.59 -2.08
CA VAL A 44 -2.27 9.60 -1.32
C VAL A 44 -0.79 9.38 -1.57
N GLU A 45 -0.02 10.41 -1.91
CA GLU A 45 1.42 10.24 -2.13
C GLU A 45 2.20 10.34 -0.82
N LEU A 46 2.63 9.18 -0.30
CA LEU A 46 3.39 9.05 0.94
C LEU A 46 4.79 8.46 0.71
N PHE A 47 5.28 8.39 -0.54
CA PHE A 47 6.58 7.79 -0.85
C PHE A 47 7.69 8.28 0.09
N GLU A 48 7.86 9.60 0.23
CA GLU A 48 8.91 10.19 1.08
C GLU A 48 8.76 9.81 2.55
N LEU A 49 7.52 9.73 3.07
CA LEU A 49 7.26 9.32 4.45
C LEU A 49 7.63 7.85 4.66
N ILE A 50 7.26 6.98 3.73
CA ILE A 50 7.53 5.54 3.78
C ILE A 50 9.03 5.30 3.70
N GLU A 51 9.71 5.94 2.74
CA GLU A 51 11.16 5.84 2.54
C GLU A 51 11.92 6.31 3.77
N LYS A 52 11.47 7.39 4.41
CA LYS A 52 12.10 7.94 5.62
C LYS A 52 11.91 7.08 6.87
N THR A 53 10.74 6.45 7.02
CA THR A 53 10.35 5.78 8.28
C THR A 53 10.46 4.26 8.26
N THR A 54 10.57 3.67 7.08
CA THR A 54 10.86 2.25 6.83
C THR A 54 10.14 1.26 7.75
N PRO A 55 8.80 1.28 7.88
CA PRO A 55 8.08 0.19 8.55
C PRO A 55 8.38 -1.14 7.85
N GLU A 56 8.22 -2.27 8.54
CA GLU A 56 8.53 -3.61 7.99
C GLU A 56 7.61 -3.94 6.79
N ALA A 57 6.33 -3.57 6.89
CA ALA A 57 5.37 -3.77 5.81
C ALA A 57 4.31 -2.66 5.78
N TRP A 58 3.85 -2.34 4.57
CA TRP A 58 2.70 -1.48 4.32
C TRP A 58 1.68 -2.19 3.44
N ILE A 59 0.51 -2.46 4.01
CA ILE A 59 -0.59 -3.16 3.35
C ILE A 59 -1.62 -2.15 2.89
N TYR A 60 -2.00 -2.19 1.61
CA TYR A 60 -2.94 -1.22 1.03
C TYR A 60 -3.97 -1.85 0.10
N GLY A 61 -5.01 -1.09 -0.24
CA GLY A 61 -6.09 -1.52 -1.12
C GLY A 61 -6.72 -0.41 -1.95
N HIS A 62 -8.05 -0.37 -1.96
CA HIS A 62 -8.91 0.60 -2.65
C HIS A 62 -8.96 0.53 -4.18
N SER A 63 -7.84 0.27 -4.86
CA SER A 63 -7.75 0.26 -6.33
C SER A 63 -8.41 -0.94 -7.01
N HIS A 64 -8.82 -1.95 -6.23
CA HIS A 64 -9.29 -3.26 -6.70
C HIS A 64 -8.31 -3.95 -7.66
N SER A 65 -7.05 -3.55 -7.60
CA SER A 65 -6.01 -3.99 -8.52
C SER A 65 -4.80 -4.45 -7.73
N ASN A 66 -4.50 -5.74 -7.79
CA ASN A 66 -3.29 -6.29 -7.17
C ASN A 66 -2.08 -6.08 -8.09
N THR A 67 -1.10 -5.34 -7.57
CA THR A 67 0.22 -5.16 -8.17
C THR A 67 1.17 -6.21 -7.61
N PRO A 68 2.28 -6.52 -8.31
CA PRO A 68 3.37 -7.29 -7.70
C PRO A 68 3.85 -6.61 -6.41
N ASP A 69 4.28 -7.41 -5.44
CA ASP A 69 4.91 -6.90 -4.22
C ASP A 69 6.19 -6.12 -4.62
N PHE A 70 6.44 -4.99 -3.97
CA PHE A 70 7.60 -4.14 -4.22
C PHE A 70 8.09 -3.49 -2.92
N GLU A 71 9.20 -2.76 -2.99
CA GLU A 71 9.80 -2.13 -1.82
C GLU A 71 9.96 -0.62 -1.99
N ILE A 72 9.81 0.11 -0.88
CA ILE A 72 10.21 1.52 -0.73
C ILE A 72 11.15 1.59 0.47
N GLY A 73 12.43 1.86 0.21
CA GLY A 73 13.49 1.62 1.19
C GLY A 73 13.48 0.16 1.63
N ASN A 74 13.34 -0.10 2.93
CA ASN A 74 13.18 -1.46 3.48
C ASN A 74 11.71 -1.86 3.72
N THR A 75 10.75 -1.03 3.30
CA THR A 75 9.32 -1.30 3.51
C THR A 75 8.78 -2.22 2.44
N ARG A 76 8.21 -3.36 2.83
CA ARG A 76 7.49 -4.24 1.90
C ARG A 76 6.10 -3.69 1.62
N MET A 77 5.86 -3.30 0.37
CA MET A 77 4.58 -2.79 -0.12
C MET A 77 3.72 -3.93 -0.64
N LEU A 78 2.56 -4.16 -0.02
CA LEU A 78 1.78 -5.39 -0.19
C LEU A 78 0.30 -5.09 -0.42
N THR A 79 -0.33 -5.89 -1.28
CA THR A 79 -1.79 -5.82 -1.51
C THR A 79 -2.37 -7.22 -1.80
N ASN A 80 -3.65 -7.42 -1.49
CA ASN A 80 -4.39 -8.66 -1.71
C ASN A 80 -5.91 -8.42 -1.77
N GLN A 81 -6.34 -7.63 -2.74
CA GLN A 81 -7.70 -7.15 -2.90
C GLN A 81 -8.55 -8.20 -3.61
N LEU A 82 -9.75 -8.45 -3.09
CA LEU A 82 -10.75 -9.29 -3.74
C LEU A 82 -11.41 -8.56 -4.92
N GLY A 83 -11.69 -7.27 -4.76
CA GLY A 83 -12.43 -6.48 -5.75
C GLY A 83 -13.85 -7.02 -6.00
N TYR A 84 -14.45 -6.56 -7.09
CA TYR A 84 -15.75 -7.00 -7.56
C TYR A 84 -15.64 -8.29 -8.37
N VAL A 85 -16.11 -9.40 -7.79
CA VAL A 85 -16.11 -10.73 -8.42
C VAL A 85 -16.85 -10.73 -9.76
N LYS A 86 -17.96 -9.97 -9.85
CA LYS A 86 -18.75 -9.80 -11.07
C LYS A 86 -17.95 -9.24 -12.25
N TYR A 87 -16.90 -8.45 -11.97
CA TYR A 87 -16.06 -7.82 -12.99
C TYR A 87 -14.70 -8.53 -13.17
N GLY A 88 -14.45 -9.64 -12.48
CA GLY A 88 -13.21 -10.42 -12.64
C GLY A 88 -11.99 -9.84 -11.92
N GLU A 89 -12.19 -8.87 -11.02
CA GLU A 89 -11.10 -8.18 -10.30
C GLU A 89 -10.34 -9.10 -9.33
N GLN A 90 -10.98 -10.17 -8.86
CA GLN A 90 -10.43 -11.18 -7.95
C GLN A 90 -9.33 -12.05 -8.58
N SER A 91 -9.04 -11.92 -9.87
CA SER A 91 -8.12 -12.82 -10.61
C SER A 91 -6.73 -12.98 -9.98
N LYS A 92 -6.26 -11.99 -9.21
CA LYS A 92 -4.97 -12.00 -8.52
C LYS A 92 -5.09 -12.09 -6.98
N PHE A 93 -6.30 -12.25 -6.47
CA PHE A 93 -6.52 -12.46 -5.04
C PHE A 93 -6.01 -13.85 -4.63
N SER A 94 -5.44 -13.94 -3.43
CA SER A 94 -4.98 -15.20 -2.85
C SER A 94 -5.53 -15.37 -1.43
N GLU A 95 -6.37 -16.37 -1.21
CA GLU A 95 -7.00 -16.67 0.08
C GLU A 95 -5.96 -16.98 1.17
N ASN A 96 -4.82 -17.55 0.78
CA ASN A 96 -3.77 -18.01 1.70
C ASN A 96 -2.54 -17.09 1.71
N LYS A 97 -2.66 -15.82 1.27
CA LYS A 97 -1.54 -14.87 1.33
C LYS A 97 -1.25 -14.53 2.78
N TYR A 98 -0.02 -14.78 3.22
CA TYR A 98 0.48 -14.42 4.54
C TYR A 98 1.77 -13.62 4.42
N ILE A 99 2.15 -12.95 5.50
CA ILE A 99 3.38 -12.16 5.59
C ILE A 99 4.16 -12.70 6.79
N ILE A 100 5.43 -13.02 6.58
CA ILE A 100 6.39 -13.29 7.65
C ILE A 100 7.12 -11.98 7.93
N LEU A 101 7.14 -11.56 9.19
CA LEU A 101 7.77 -10.32 9.66
C LEU A 101 9.08 -10.62 10.38
#